data_AF-A0A133NQP3-F1
#
_entry.id   AF-A0A133NQP3-F1
#
_cell.length_a   1.000
_cell.length_b   1.000
_cell.length_c   1.000
_cell.angle_alpha   90.00
_cell.angle_beta   90.00
_cell.angle_gamma   90.00
#
_symmetry.space_group_name_H-M   'P 1'
#
loop_
_entity.id
_entity.type
_entity.pdbx_description
1 polymer ?
#
loop_
_entity_poly.entity_id
_entity_poly.type
_entity_poly.pdbx_seq_one_letter_code
_entity_poly.pdbx_strand_id
1 'polypeptide(L)'
;MAEFNSHIITNAGRNLLARALAGEGKVIFTKAAFGDQKHSGNLREVTELKNKKLDLNVMNIRNDNGTAVLTVQISNENVEQSFQTEEFGVYAKIEGDITEILYSYTTAVSADTFPNNRLGKTYESIQDIYMAISSDIEAEIYVRDGVIYLTRDIANQVYTETGLTAVGTLKGRNNLEADKQYLADNGHWYKNIGGNRTWEATSGTPDEQLIPITWKYLYESLNNKENQLIQNLNGILGQNNGEFPIEQAVAGNVYYFPRNQKYYYCLKSQTSRVSVPNADFEELSIYQNRKKLENLSKYDFVDKTAGTRYTSLQFEKIGNVGHVFLDIPSGVSNTLNNEALLFTFPKEFKPKSFNLKVLVSYPNGQTARTRYDENTRNLYILSPIQVVESMYLDTFYFLD
;
A
#
# COMPACT_ATOMS: atom_id res chain seq x y z
N MET A 1 -28.49 7.06 -39.79
CA MET A 1 -28.77 7.47 -38.40
C MET A 1 -29.98 8.37 -38.42
N ALA A 2 -30.92 8.14 -37.52
CA ALA A 2 -32.11 8.97 -37.40
C ALA A 2 -31.72 10.40 -37.02
N GLU A 3 -32.46 11.38 -37.55
CA GLU A 3 -32.34 12.78 -37.19
C GLU A 3 -33.47 13.12 -36.22
N PHE A 4 -33.12 13.58 -35.02
CA PHE A 4 -34.07 13.95 -33.98
C PHE A 4 -34.20 15.46 -33.83
N ASN A 5 -35.39 15.91 -33.42
CA ASN A 5 -35.58 17.28 -32.96
C ASN A 5 -34.78 17.53 -31.66
N SER A 6 -34.63 18.79 -31.27
CA SER A 6 -34.10 19.14 -29.95
C SER A 6 -34.96 18.56 -28.83
N HIS A 7 -34.31 18.14 -27.74
CA HIS A 7 -35.00 17.62 -26.57
C HIS A 7 -35.86 18.69 -25.90
N ILE A 8 -37.08 18.29 -25.52
CA ILE A 8 -38.02 19.11 -24.74
C ILE A 8 -38.07 18.53 -23.33
N ILE A 9 -37.79 19.35 -22.32
CA ILE A 9 -38.01 18.98 -20.91
C ILE A 9 -39.52 18.96 -20.64
N THR A 10 -40.01 17.83 -20.12
CA THR A 10 -41.43 17.66 -19.78
C THR A 10 -41.80 18.46 -18.52
N ASN A 11 -43.08 18.61 -18.24
CA ASN A 11 -43.55 19.23 -16.99
C ASN A 11 -43.10 18.41 -15.77
N ALA A 12 -43.06 17.09 -15.88
CA ALA A 12 -42.52 16.21 -14.85
C ALA A 12 -41.02 16.42 -14.65
N GLY A 13 -40.25 16.56 -15.75
CA GLY A 13 -38.83 16.89 -15.70
C GLY A 13 -38.55 18.24 -15.05
N ARG A 14 -39.32 19.28 -15.38
CA ARG A 14 -39.23 20.60 -14.73
C ARG A 14 -39.56 20.55 -13.24
N ASN A 15 -40.59 19.80 -12.86
CA ASN A 15 -40.95 19.61 -11.45
C ASN A 15 -39.83 18.88 -10.71
N LEU A 16 -39.23 17.86 -11.31
CA LEU A 16 -38.07 17.17 -10.76
C LEU A 16 -36.89 18.13 -10.54
N LEU A 17 -36.58 18.98 -11.52
CA LEU A 17 -35.54 20.00 -11.38
C LEU A 17 -35.83 21.00 -10.25
N ALA A 18 -37.09 21.43 -10.13
CA ALA A 18 -37.51 22.33 -9.05
C ALA A 18 -37.36 21.69 -7.66
N ARG A 19 -37.67 20.38 -7.54
CA ARG A 19 -37.46 19.60 -6.31
C ARG A 19 -35.97 19.48 -5.96
N ALA A 20 -35.12 19.21 -6.96
CA ALA A 20 -33.66 19.17 -6.76
C ALA A 20 -33.12 20.54 -6.28
N LEU A 21 -33.58 21.64 -6.90
CA LEU A 21 -33.25 23.01 -6.48
C LEU A 21 -33.73 23.34 -5.05
N ALA A 22 -34.85 22.76 -4.62
CA ALA A 22 -35.36 22.88 -3.27
C ALA A 22 -34.59 22.01 -2.25
N GLY A 23 -33.57 21.26 -2.68
CA GLY A 23 -32.73 20.43 -1.82
C GLY A 23 -33.33 19.07 -1.47
N GLU A 24 -34.32 18.58 -2.22
CA GLU A 24 -34.93 17.27 -1.96
C GLU A 24 -34.02 16.08 -2.30
N GLY A 25 -32.91 16.31 -3.01
CA GLY A 25 -31.91 15.29 -3.34
C GLY A 25 -31.31 15.50 -4.73
N LYS A 26 -30.36 14.64 -5.08
CA LYS A 26 -29.64 14.72 -6.37
C LYS A 26 -30.50 14.16 -7.51
N VAL A 27 -30.38 14.75 -8.70
CA VAL A 27 -31.02 14.21 -9.92
C VAL A 27 -30.21 13.02 -10.43
N ILE A 28 -30.87 11.88 -10.56
CA ILE A 28 -30.31 10.63 -11.08
C ILE A 28 -30.98 10.32 -12.42
N PHE A 29 -30.20 10.35 -13.49
CA PHE A 29 -30.63 9.86 -14.81
C PHE A 29 -30.50 8.33 -14.84
N THR A 30 -31.60 7.65 -15.10
CA THR A 30 -31.73 6.20 -14.87
C THR A 30 -31.62 5.39 -16.15
N LYS A 31 -32.20 5.89 -17.25
CA LYS A 31 -32.14 5.27 -18.58
C LYS A 31 -32.52 6.25 -19.67
N ALA A 32 -32.21 5.89 -20.91
CA ALA A 32 -32.86 6.44 -22.09
C ALA A 32 -33.71 5.36 -22.78
N ALA A 33 -34.55 5.72 -23.74
CA ALA A 33 -35.34 4.74 -24.47
C ALA A 33 -35.71 5.22 -25.87
N PHE A 34 -35.83 4.27 -26.80
CA PHE A 34 -36.44 4.47 -28.11
C PHE A 34 -37.88 3.96 -28.14
N GLY A 35 -38.72 4.60 -28.95
CA GLY A 35 -40.04 4.13 -29.35
C GLY A 35 -40.29 4.29 -30.85
N ASP A 36 -41.36 3.66 -31.33
CA ASP A 36 -41.71 3.62 -32.76
C ASP A 36 -42.98 4.39 -33.14
N GLN A 37 -43.44 5.26 -32.24
CA GLN A 37 -44.55 6.17 -32.49
C GLN A 37 -44.23 7.57 -31.98
N LYS A 38 -45.11 8.54 -32.28
CA LYS A 38 -44.97 9.93 -31.82
C LYS A 38 -46.23 10.41 -31.11
N HIS A 39 -46.05 11.09 -29.99
CA HIS A 39 -47.11 11.91 -29.41
C HIS A 39 -47.45 13.10 -30.33
N SER A 40 -48.71 13.52 -30.30
CA SER A 40 -49.19 14.75 -30.94
C SER A 40 -49.63 15.75 -29.88
N GLY A 41 -49.65 17.05 -30.23
CA GLY A 41 -50.04 18.11 -29.31
C GLY A 41 -48.88 18.66 -28.48
N ASN A 42 -49.16 19.06 -27.23
CA ASN A 42 -48.16 19.68 -26.36
C ASN A 42 -47.20 18.62 -25.78
N LEU A 43 -46.02 18.50 -26.37
CA LEU A 43 -45.02 17.51 -25.97
C LEU A 43 -44.48 17.72 -24.54
N ARG A 44 -44.69 18.89 -23.91
CA ARG A 44 -44.31 19.12 -22.50
C ARG A 44 -45.18 18.35 -21.52
N GLU A 45 -46.38 17.96 -21.91
CA GLU A 45 -47.33 17.24 -21.05
C GLU A 45 -47.15 15.72 -21.10
N VAL A 46 -46.27 15.23 -21.98
CA VAL A 46 -45.99 13.80 -22.14
C VAL A 46 -45.27 13.26 -20.89
N THR A 47 -45.73 12.12 -20.39
CA THR A 47 -45.22 11.47 -19.17
C THR A 47 -44.53 10.13 -19.43
N GLU A 48 -44.70 9.57 -20.63
CA GLU A 48 -44.09 8.31 -21.08
C GLU A 48 -43.94 8.31 -22.61
N LEU A 49 -43.15 7.38 -23.16
CA LEU A 49 -43.11 7.19 -24.62
C LEU A 49 -44.42 6.57 -25.12
N LYS A 50 -44.87 6.98 -26.30
CA LYS A 50 -46.15 6.51 -26.86
C LYS A 50 -46.14 5.01 -27.11
N ASN A 51 -45.03 4.50 -27.62
CA ASN A 51 -44.82 3.07 -27.79
C ASN A 51 -43.34 2.72 -27.62
N LYS A 52 -42.93 2.59 -26.36
CA LYS A 52 -41.55 2.22 -26.00
C LYS A 52 -41.18 0.84 -26.57
N LYS A 53 -40.02 0.76 -27.22
CA LYS A 53 -39.49 -0.47 -27.81
C LYS A 53 -38.21 -0.97 -27.16
N LEU A 54 -37.36 -0.05 -26.71
CA LEU A 54 -36.03 -0.41 -26.24
C LEU A 54 -35.59 0.55 -25.13
N ASP A 55 -35.24 0.01 -23.97
CA ASP A 55 -34.51 0.75 -22.94
C ASP A 55 -33.01 0.75 -23.30
N LEU A 56 -32.35 1.88 -23.06
CA LEU A 56 -30.94 2.14 -23.35
C LEU A 56 -30.22 2.43 -22.04
N ASN A 57 -28.97 1.97 -21.96
CA ASN A 57 -28.15 2.17 -20.78
C ASN A 57 -27.50 3.55 -20.81
N VAL A 58 -27.67 4.30 -19.73
CA VAL A 58 -26.93 5.55 -19.49
C VAL A 58 -25.56 5.19 -18.95
N MET A 59 -24.50 5.61 -19.64
CA MET A 59 -23.11 5.33 -19.23
C MET A 59 -22.49 6.47 -18.45
N ASN A 60 -22.77 7.72 -18.84
CA ASN A 60 -22.20 8.90 -18.22
C ASN A 60 -23.12 10.11 -18.40
N ILE A 61 -22.99 11.11 -17.53
CA ILE A 61 -23.55 12.44 -17.72
C ILE A 61 -22.50 13.47 -17.38
N ARG A 62 -22.39 14.51 -18.19
CA ARG A 62 -21.54 15.66 -17.90
C ARG A 62 -22.29 16.96 -18.20
N ASN A 63 -21.95 18.00 -17.47
CA ASN A 63 -22.37 19.36 -17.79
C ASN A 63 -21.31 20.00 -18.68
N ASP A 64 -21.70 20.43 -19.88
CA ASP A 64 -20.88 21.20 -20.80
C ASP A 64 -21.52 22.58 -20.98
N ASN A 65 -21.04 23.57 -20.22
CA ASN A 65 -21.45 24.97 -20.31
C ASN A 65 -22.98 25.20 -20.26
N GLY A 66 -23.70 24.49 -19.38
CA GLY A 66 -25.16 24.59 -19.23
C GLY A 66 -25.96 23.58 -20.06
N THR A 67 -25.29 22.70 -20.79
CA THR A 67 -25.90 21.58 -21.52
C THR A 67 -25.57 20.27 -20.83
N ALA A 68 -26.57 19.46 -20.47
CA ALA A 68 -26.34 18.07 -20.10
C ALA A 68 -25.97 17.28 -21.34
N VAL A 69 -24.83 16.63 -21.29
CA VAL A 69 -24.43 15.63 -22.28
C VAL A 69 -24.56 14.27 -21.62
N LEU A 70 -25.54 13.49 -22.09
CA LEU A 70 -25.81 12.14 -21.64
C LEU A 70 -25.19 11.15 -22.62
N THR A 71 -24.20 10.39 -22.20
CA THR A 71 -23.61 9.33 -23.02
C THR A 71 -24.40 8.05 -22.82
N VAL A 72 -24.99 7.53 -23.89
CA VAL A 72 -25.81 6.31 -23.88
C VAL A 72 -25.17 5.19 -24.70
N GLN A 73 -25.31 3.95 -24.23
CA GLN A 73 -25.00 2.76 -25.00
C GLN A 73 -26.28 2.27 -25.68
N ILE A 74 -26.16 2.02 -26.99
CA ILE A 74 -27.22 1.51 -27.83
C ILE A 74 -26.79 0.12 -28.28
N SER A 75 -27.63 -0.89 -27.98
CA SER A 75 -27.43 -2.27 -28.43
C SER A 75 -28.72 -2.85 -28.96
N ASN A 76 -28.64 -3.62 -30.05
CA ASN A 76 -29.79 -4.37 -30.55
C ASN A 76 -29.88 -5.80 -29.99
N GLU A 77 -29.01 -6.18 -29.05
CA GLU A 77 -28.89 -7.56 -28.56
C GLU A 77 -30.23 -8.18 -28.20
N ASN A 78 -31.07 -7.40 -27.51
CA ASN A 78 -32.40 -7.80 -27.01
C ASN A 78 -33.56 -7.33 -27.90
N VAL A 79 -33.30 -6.99 -29.18
CA VAL A 79 -34.33 -6.53 -30.12
C VAL A 79 -34.79 -7.66 -31.02
N GLU A 80 -36.03 -8.12 -30.79
CA GLU A 80 -36.62 -9.20 -31.58
C GLU A 80 -37.13 -8.77 -32.96
N GLN A 81 -37.67 -7.56 -33.09
CA GLN A 81 -38.26 -7.06 -34.32
C GLN A 81 -37.70 -5.68 -34.63
N SER A 82 -37.37 -5.45 -35.90
CA SER A 82 -36.88 -4.13 -36.33
C SER A 82 -38.02 -3.11 -36.19
N PHE A 83 -37.68 -1.88 -35.81
CA PHE A 83 -38.66 -0.80 -35.62
C PHE A 83 -38.10 0.55 -36.07
N GLN A 84 -38.97 1.51 -36.38
CA GLN A 84 -38.56 2.87 -36.69
C GLN A 84 -38.27 3.63 -35.40
N THR A 85 -37.17 4.36 -35.34
CA THR A 85 -36.78 5.17 -34.16
C THR A 85 -37.48 6.52 -34.20
N GLU A 86 -38.78 6.53 -33.90
CA GLU A 86 -39.65 7.70 -34.07
C GLU A 86 -39.67 8.65 -32.87
N GLU A 87 -39.39 8.12 -31.66
CA GLU A 87 -39.33 8.89 -30.43
C GLU A 87 -38.16 8.44 -29.55
N PHE A 88 -37.65 9.38 -28.76
CA PHE A 88 -36.61 9.15 -27.79
C PHE A 88 -36.93 9.86 -26.48
N GLY A 89 -36.74 9.15 -25.37
CA GLY A 89 -37.02 9.65 -24.03
C GLY A 89 -35.85 9.44 -23.09
N VAL A 90 -35.64 10.39 -22.19
CA VAL A 90 -34.68 10.27 -21.09
C VAL A 90 -35.45 10.25 -19.79
N TYR A 91 -35.12 9.31 -18.91
CA TYR A 91 -35.77 9.12 -17.63
C TYR A 91 -34.83 9.52 -16.49
N ALA A 92 -35.41 10.12 -15.45
CA ALA A 92 -34.67 10.53 -14.25
C ALA A 92 -35.54 10.46 -13.00
N LYS A 93 -34.91 10.52 -11.83
CA LYS A 93 -35.56 10.62 -10.51
C LYS A 93 -34.70 11.39 -9.52
N ILE A 94 -35.28 11.77 -8.38
CA ILE A 94 -34.49 12.25 -7.24
C ILE A 94 -33.91 11.06 -6.47
N GLU A 95 -32.72 11.23 -5.91
CA GLU A 95 -32.15 10.28 -4.97
C GLU A 95 -33.14 9.95 -3.83
N GLY A 96 -33.42 8.65 -3.62
CA GLY A 96 -34.42 8.19 -2.66
C GLY A 96 -35.81 7.97 -3.25
N ASP A 97 -36.15 8.56 -4.41
CA ASP A 97 -37.41 8.26 -5.09
C ASP A 97 -37.41 6.81 -5.63
N ILE A 98 -38.55 6.13 -5.46
CA ILE A 98 -38.74 4.76 -5.95
C ILE A 98 -38.93 4.75 -7.47
N THR A 99 -39.71 5.69 -7.99
CA THR A 99 -40.14 5.75 -9.38
C THR A 99 -39.37 6.81 -10.17
N GLU A 100 -39.02 6.48 -11.41
CA GLU A 100 -38.51 7.43 -12.40
C GLU A 100 -39.64 8.12 -13.16
N ILE A 101 -39.35 9.29 -13.72
CA ILE A 101 -40.24 10.03 -14.61
C ILE A 101 -39.58 10.26 -15.97
N LEU A 102 -40.39 10.50 -17.00
CA LEU A 102 -39.88 10.97 -18.29
C LEU A 102 -39.39 12.41 -18.15
N TYR A 103 -38.08 12.60 -18.09
CA TYR A 103 -37.44 13.90 -17.89
C TYR A 103 -37.47 14.74 -19.16
N SER A 104 -37.05 14.15 -20.28
CA SER A 104 -37.06 14.81 -21.59
C SER A 104 -37.58 13.89 -22.67
N TYR A 105 -38.14 14.51 -23.71
CA TYR A 105 -38.75 13.83 -24.84
C TYR A 105 -38.34 14.51 -26.14
N THR A 106 -38.11 13.72 -27.18
CA THR A 106 -37.93 14.20 -28.55
C THR A 106 -38.52 13.22 -29.55
N THR A 107 -38.77 13.72 -30.76
CA THR A 107 -39.31 12.95 -31.89
C THR A 107 -38.38 13.08 -33.09
N ALA A 108 -38.32 12.02 -33.90
CA ALA A 108 -37.54 12.02 -35.12
C ALA A 108 -38.10 13.03 -36.14
N VAL A 109 -37.23 13.83 -36.75
CA VAL A 109 -37.50 14.53 -38.01
C VAL A 109 -37.48 13.53 -39.15
N SER A 110 -36.46 12.67 -39.16
CA SER A 110 -36.30 11.56 -40.09
C SER A 110 -35.94 10.30 -39.30
N ALA A 111 -36.85 9.33 -39.26
CA ALA A 111 -36.64 8.09 -38.52
C ALA A 111 -35.72 7.14 -39.29
N ASP A 112 -34.94 6.36 -38.55
CA ASP A 112 -34.11 5.28 -39.08
C ASP A 112 -34.59 3.94 -38.53
N THR A 113 -34.34 2.88 -39.28
CA THR A 113 -34.74 1.53 -38.91
C THR A 113 -33.72 0.95 -37.95
N PHE A 114 -34.13 0.72 -36.70
CA PHE A 114 -33.31 -0.01 -35.74
C PHE A 114 -33.37 -1.52 -36.04
N PRO A 115 -32.23 -2.19 -36.29
CA PRO A 115 -32.22 -3.58 -36.74
C PRO A 115 -32.50 -4.55 -35.57
N ASN A 116 -33.24 -5.62 -35.83
CA ASN A 116 -33.33 -6.76 -34.90
C ASN A 116 -32.03 -7.58 -34.85
N ASN A 117 -31.89 -8.40 -33.81
CA ASN A 117 -30.77 -9.31 -33.62
C ASN A 117 -31.13 -10.79 -33.87
N ARG A 118 -32.18 -11.10 -34.64
CA ARG A 118 -32.61 -12.50 -34.87
C ARG A 118 -31.54 -13.36 -35.56
N LEU A 119 -30.68 -12.74 -36.35
CA LEU A 119 -29.60 -13.42 -37.07
C LEU A 119 -28.28 -13.45 -36.29
N GLY A 120 -28.28 -13.04 -35.01
CA GLY A 120 -27.11 -13.05 -34.14
C GLY A 120 -26.05 -12.01 -34.49
N LYS A 121 -26.41 -10.95 -35.23
CA LYS A 121 -25.52 -9.83 -35.53
C LYS A 121 -25.81 -8.67 -34.58
N THR A 122 -25.05 -8.64 -33.49
CA THR A 122 -25.12 -7.55 -32.51
C THR A 122 -24.58 -6.25 -33.12
N TYR A 123 -25.39 -5.21 -33.06
CA TYR A 123 -25.04 -3.82 -33.29
C TYR A 123 -24.86 -3.14 -31.94
N GLU A 124 -23.71 -2.50 -31.74
CA GLU A 124 -23.42 -1.68 -30.57
C GLU A 124 -22.92 -0.29 -30.99
N SER A 125 -23.36 0.74 -30.29
CA SER A 125 -22.94 2.13 -30.51
C SER A 125 -22.97 2.91 -29.20
N ILE A 126 -22.06 3.89 -29.09
CA ILE A 126 -22.01 4.86 -28.00
C ILE A 126 -22.36 6.22 -28.62
N GLN A 127 -23.35 6.92 -28.05
CA GLN A 127 -23.79 8.22 -28.55
C GLN A 127 -23.95 9.22 -27.40
N ASP A 128 -23.53 10.45 -27.67
CA ASP A 128 -23.74 11.59 -26.77
C ASP A 128 -25.05 12.30 -27.13
N ILE A 129 -25.93 12.46 -26.14
CA ILE A 129 -27.23 13.09 -26.26
C ILE A 129 -27.19 14.43 -25.54
N TYR A 130 -27.44 15.51 -26.29
CA TYR A 130 -27.38 16.88 -25.79
C TYR A 130 -28.77 17.34 -25.33
N MET A 131 -28.88 17.75 -24.08
CA MET A 131 -30.10 18.25 -23.47
C MET A 131 -29.81 19.58 -22.77
N ALA A 132 -30.65 20.59 -23.01
CA ALA A 132 -30.55 21.84 -22.26
C ALA A 132 -30.86 21.59 -20.76
N ILE A 133 -30.07 22.18 -19.87
CA ILE A 133 -30.42 22.33 -18.45
C ILE A 133 -30.59 23.83 -18.18
N SER A 134 -31.45 24.19 -17.24
CA SER A 134 -31.51 25.57 -16.76
C SER A 134 -30.17 25.94 -16.11
N SER A 135 -29.61 27.09 -16.49
CA SER A 135 -28.32 27.62 -16.02
C SER A 135 -28.20 27.72 -14.51
N ASP A 136 -29.31 27.80 -13.79
CA ASP A 136 -29.34 28.05 -12.34
C ASP A 136 -29.21 26.75 -11.52
N ILE A 137 -29.09 25.59 -12.18
CA ILE A 137 -28.91 24.26 -11.58
C ILE A 137 -27.44 23.85 -11.77
N GLU A 138 -26.52 24.62 -11.20
CA GLU A 138 -25.10 24.26 -11.13
C GLU A 138 -24.80 23.17 -10.07
N ALA A 139 -25.81 22.73 -9.31
CA ALA A 139 -25.62 21.81 -8.19
C ALA A 139 -25.96 20.36 -8.56
N GLU A 140 -24.92 19.56 -8.77
CA GLU A 140 -24.87 18.10 -8.57
C GLU A 140 -25.87 17.24 -9.35
N ILE A 141 -25.66 17.16 -10.66
CA ILE A 141 -26.23 16.07 -11.48
C ILE A 141 -25.34 14.84 -11.30
N TYR A 142 -25.90 13.76 -10.75
CA TYR A 142 -25.17 12.53 -10.41
C TYR A 142 -25.70 11.36 -11.24
N VAL A 143 -24.82 10.61 -11.90
CA VAL A 143 -25.17 9.29 -12.44
C VAL A 143 -24.95 8.27 -11.35
N ARG A 144 -25.93 7.39 -11.14
CA ARG A 144 -25.84 6.30 -10.17
C ARG A 144 -24.59 5.46 -10.44
N ASP A 145 -23.90 5.08 -9.37
CA ASP A 145 -22.83 4.08 -9.35
C ASP A 145 -23.18 2.86 -10.20
N GLY A 146 -22.49 2.73 -11.32
CA GLY A 146 -22.75 1.66 -12.28
C GLY A 146 -22.34 2.03 -13.68
N VAL A 147 -21.09 2.45 -13.86
CA VAL A 147 -20.46 2.41 -15.18
C VAL A 147 -20.46 0.93 -15.60
N ILE A 148 -21.46 0.48 -16.37
CA ILE A 148 -21.57 -0.92 -16.83
C ILE A 148 -20.37 -1.26 -17.72
N TYR A 149 -19.85 -0.27 -18.46
CA TYR A 149 -18.64 -0.36 -19.27
C TYR A 149 -17.75 0.88 -19.07
N LEU A 150 -16.53 0.67 -18.58
CA LEU A 150 -15.56 1.73 -18.38
C LEU A 150 -14.75 1.95 -19.67
N THR A 151 -15.08 3.00 -20.43
CA THR A 151 -14.22 3.41 -21.57
C THR A 151 -12.98 4.13 -21.06
N ARG A 152 -11.91 4.18 -21.88
CA ARG A 152 -10.68 4.90 -21.53
C ARG A 152 -10.95 6.37 -21.19
N ASP A 153 -11.84 7.02 -21.94
CA ASP A 153 -12.13 8.44 -21.77
C ASP A 153 -12.96 8.70 -20.51
N ILE A 154 -13.94 7.84 -20.20
CA ILE A 154 -14.68 7.89 -18.93
C ILE A 154 -13.73 7.62 -17.75
N ALA A 155 -12.84 6.63 -17.86
CA ALA A 155 -11.88 6.31 -16.81
C ALA A 155 -10.94 7.48 -16.52
N ASN A 156 -10.44 8.13 -17.57
CA ASN A 156 -9.62 9.32 -17.41
C ASN A 156 -10.43 10.45 -16.76
N GLN A 157 -11.64 10.73 -17.24
CA GLN A 157 -12.48 11.78 -16.65
C GLN A 157 -12.76 11.54 -15.16
N VAL A 158 -13.16 10.33 -14.77
CA VAL A 158 -13.63 10.04 -13.41
C VAL A 158 -12.48 9.80 -12.42
N TYR A 159 -11.41 9.12 -12.85
CA TYR A 159 -10.37 8.63 -11.93
C TYR A 159 -9.03 9.34 -12.04
N THR A 160 -8.91 10.37 -12.89
CA THR A 160 -7.64 11.11 -13.06
C THR A 160 -7.74 12.58 -12.71
N GLU A 161 -8.79 13.02 -12.02
CA GLU A 161 -8.84 14.35 -11.41
C GLU A 161 -7.72 14.46 -10.36
N THR A 162 -6.70 15.27 -10.66
CA THR A 162 -5.47 15.36 -9.83
C THR A 162 -5.44 16.55 -8.88
N GLY A 163 -6.41 17.49 -8.99
CA GLY A 163 -6.36 18.77 -8.29
C GLY A 163 -5.21 19.70 -8.73
N LEU A 164 -4.50 19.36 -9.81
CA LEU A 164 -3.38 20.14 -10.34
C LEU A 164 -3.88 21.23 -11.29
N THR A 165 -3.18 22.37 -11.32
CA THR A 165 -3.54 23.44 -12.27
C THR A 165 -3.16 23.06 -13.69
N ALA A 166 -4.14 23.01 -14.58
CA ALA A 166 -3.94 22.88 -16.01
C ALA A 166 -3.38 24.17 -16.60
N VAL A 167 -2.21 24.12 -17.22
CA VAL A 167 -1.59 25.31 -17.80
C VAL A 167 -1.84 25.39 -19.32
N GLY A 168 -2.13 24.26 -19.97
CA GLY A 168 -2.43 24.16 -21.40
C GLY A 168 -1.41 23.31 -22.16
N THR A 169 -1.28 23.55 -23.47
CA THR A 169 -0.41 22.77 -24.36
C THR A 169 1.06 22.84 -23.96
N LEU A 170 1.75 21.71 -24.07
CA LEU A 170 3.19 21.55 -23.82
C LEU A 170 4.04 22.23 -24.91
N LYS A 171 3.63 22.03 -26.17
CA LYS A 171 4.23 22.66 -27.35
C LYS A 171 4.10 24.18 -27.28
N GLY A 172 5.19 24.88 -27.59
CA GLY A 172 5.27 26.35 -27.59
C GLY A 172 5.70 26.96 -26.25
N ARG A 173 6.08 26.16 -25.24
CA ARG A 173 6.54 26.66 -23.93
C ARG A 173 8.04 26.72 -23.80
N ASN A 174 8.53 27.75 -23.11
CA ASN A 174 9.96 27.87 -22.76
C ASN A 174 10.27 27.37 -21.34
N ASN A 175 9.24 27.14 -20.53
CA ASN A 175 9.36 26.71 -19.14
C ASN A 175 8.18 25.82 -18.72
N LEU A 176 8.47 24.94 -17.77
CA LEU A 176 7.48 24.17 -17.01
C LEU A 176 7.64 24.49 -15.54
N GLU A 177 6.51 24.63 -14.88
CA GLU A 177 6.38 24.85 -13.45
C GLU A 177 6.19 23.51 -12.75
N ALA A 178 6.68 23.42 -11.51
CA ALA A 178 6.51 22.25 -10.66
C ALA A 178 5.02 21.98 -10.40
N ASP A 179 4.64 20.69 -10.35
CA ASP A 179 3.29 20.25 -9.97
C ASP A 179 2.15 20.88 -10.80
N LYS A 180 2.47 21.19 -12.07
CA LYS A 180 1.50 21.62 -13.07
C LYS A 180 1.27 20.55 -14.12
N GLN A 181 0.13 20.63 -14.81
CA GLN A 181 -0.19 19.70 -15.89
C GLN A 181 -0.22 20.36 -17.27
N TYR A 182 0.27 19.62 -18.27
CA TYR A 182 0.49 20.07 -19.64
C TYR A 182 -0.10 19.07 -20.64
N LEU A 183 -0.74 19.57 -21.70
CA LEU A 183 -1.32 18.77 -22.77
C LEU A 183 -0.28 18.50 -23.86
N ALA A 184 0.09 17.24 -24.05
CA ALA A 184 1.06 16.83 -25.06
C ALA A 184 0.42 16.65 -26.45
N ASP A 185 1.25 16.52 -27.48
CA ASP A 185 0.80 16.37 -28.88
C ASP A 185 0.01 15.08 -29.13
N ASN A 186 0.15 14.08 -28.25
CA ASN A 186 -0.63 12.84 -28.28
C ASN A 186 -2.04 12.98 -27.66
N GLY A 187 -2.43 14.19 -27.21
CA GLY A 187 -3.74 14.46 -26.64
C GLY A 187 -3.90 14.05 -25.17
N HIS A 188 -2.81 13.69 -24.48
CA HIS A 188 -2.84 13.31 -23.07
C HIS A 188 -2.25 14.39 -22.16
N TRP A 189 -2.78 14.49 -20.94
CA TRP A 189 -2.26 15.37 -19.89
C TRP A 189 -1.12 14.70 -19.13
N TYR A 190 -0.09 15.49 -18.80
CA TYR A 190 1.08 15.03 -18.07
C TYR A 190 1.38 15.96 -16.89
N LYS A 191 1.73 15.37 -15.74
CA LYS A 191 2.23 16.09 -14.56
C LYS A 191 3.73 16.31 -14.67
N ASN A 192 4.19 17.54 -14.49
CA ASN A 192 5.62 17.82 -14.33
C ASN A 192 6.09 17.51 -12.90
N ILE A 193 6.99 16.53 -12.77
CA ILE A 193 7.63 16.16 -11.51
C ILE A 193 9.09 16.65 -11.42
N GLY A 194 9.62 17.27 -12.48
CA GLY A 194 10.99 17.75 -12.56
C GLY A 194 11.26 19.09 -11.87
N GLY A 195 10.27 19.64 -11.13
CA GLY A 195 10.35 20.99 -10.57
C GLY A 195 10.19 22.09 -11.62
N ASN A 196 10.53 23.33 -11.25
CA ASN A 196 10.57 24.45 -12.20
C ASN A 196 11.77 24.27 -13.13
N ARG A 197 11.52 24.16 -14.44
CA ARG A 197 12.58 23.84 -15.42
C ARG A 197 12.36 24.52 -16.76
N THR A 198 13.46 24.72 -17.48
CA THR A 198 13.42 25.15 -18.88
C THR A 198 12.86 24.04 -19.75
N TRP A 199 12.08 24.42 -20.76
CA TRP A 199 11.48 23.50 -21.72
C TRP A 199 11.74 23.98 -23.14
N GLU A 200 11.94 23.04 -24.05
CA GLU A 200 12.14 23.37 -25.44
C GLU A 200 10.79 23.62 -26.11
N ALA A 201 10.55 24.86 -26.54
CA ALA A 201 9.30 25.29 -27.15
C ALA A 201 8.85 24.49 -28.39
N THR A 202 9.73 23.68 -28.98
CA THR A 202 9.45 22.88 -30.17
C THR A 202 8.90 21.49 -29.86
N SER A 203 9.08 20.95 -28.66
CA SER A 203 8.64 19.59 -28.32
C SER A 203 7.27 19.57 -27.63
N GLY A 204 6.29 18.98 -28.30
CA GLY A 204 5.05 18.51 -27.66
C GLY A 204 5.16 17.07 -27.14
N THR A 205 6.35 16.47 -27.22
CA THR A 205 6.64 15.11 -26.74
C THR A 205 7.10 15.16 -25.27
N PRO A 206 6.42 14.46 -24.35
CA PRO A 206 6.81 14.35 -22.95
C PRO A 206 8.15 13.64 -22.76
N ASP A 207 8.92 14.06 -21.75
CA ASP A 207 10.11 13.35 -21.28
C ASP A 207 9.81 12.54 -20.00
N GLU A 208 10.85 11.93 -19.41
CA GLU A 208 10.72 11.08 -18.21
C GLU A 208 10.24 11.83 -16.97
N GLN A 209 10.38 13.17 -16.94
CA GLN A 209 9.91 14.02 -15.83
C GLN A 209 8.49 14.52 -16.04
N LEU A 210 7.83 14.11 -17.14
CA LEU A 210 6.42 14.33 -17.40
C LEU A 210 5.69 12.99 -17.28
N ILE A 211 4.94 12.86 -16.19
CA ILE A 211 4.25 11.63 -15.84
C ILE A 211 2.82 11.65 -16.40
N PRO A 212 2.40 10.66 -17.21
CA PRO A 212 1.09 10.66 -17.82
C PRO A 212 -0.03 10.56 -16.77
N ILE A 213 -0.97 11.48 -16.83
CA ILE A 213 -2.18 11.51 -16.01
C ILE A 213 -3.25 10.71 -16.76
N THR A 214 -3.10 9.40 -16.74
CA THR A 214 -4.08 8.46 -17.33
C THR A 214 -4.43 7.39 -16.32
N TRP A 215 -5.67 6.90 -16.38
CA TRP A 215 -6.14 5.83 -15.47
C TRP A 215 -5.21 4.62 -15.54
N LYS A 216 -4.86 4.20 -16.76
CA LYS A 216 -3.95 3.07 -16.99
C LYS A 216 -2.62 3.26 -16.29
N TYR A 217 -1.98 4.43 -16.45
CA TYR A 217 -0.69 4.69 -15.81
C TYR A 217 -0.80 4.73 -14.29
N LEU A 218 -1.81 5.41 -13.75
CA LEU A 218 -2.02 5.48 -12.29
C LEU A 218 -2.26 4.09 -11.70
N TYR A 219 -3.10 3.28 -12.35
CA TYR A 219 -3.39 1.90 -11.94
C TYR A 219 -2.12 1.02 -11.97
N GLU A 220 -1.35 1.04 -13.06
CA GLU A 220 -0.10 0.29 -13.16
C GLU A 220 0.93 0.75 -12.11
N SER A 221 1.03 2.06 -11.87
CA SER A 221 1.91 2.64 -10.85
C SER A 221 1.51 2.21 -9.43
N LEU A 222 0.21 2.21 -9.12
CA LEU A 222 -0.33 1.76 -7.83
C LEU A 222 -0.01 0.28 -7.59
N ASN A 223 -0.31 -0.60 -8.56
CA ASN A 223 -0.02 -2.03 -8.43
C ASN A 223 1.48 -2.30 -8.26
N ASN A 224 2.33 -1.55 -8.97
CA ASN A 224 3.79 -1.67 -8.79
C ASN A 224 4.22 -1.25 -7.39
N LYS A 225 3.69 -0.16 -6.85
CA LYS A 225 3.99 0.30 -5.48
C LYS A 225 3.45 -0.67 -4.43
N GLU A 226 2.27 -1.24 -4.62
CA GLU A 226 1.70 -2.26 -3.74
C GLU A 226 2.60 -3.51 -3.70
N ASN A 227 3.05 -3.99 -4.87
CA ASN A 227 3.98 -5.11 -4.94
C ASN A 227 5.32 -4.81 -4.25
N GLN A 228 5.86 -3.59 -4.42
CA GLN A 228 7.06 -3.16 -3.71
C GLN A 228 6.83 -3.09 -2.19
N LEU A 229 5.67 -2.60 -1.75
CA LEU A 229 5.32 -2.55 -0.34
C LEU A 229 5.21 -3.96 0.25
N ILE A 230 4.58 -4.90 -0.44
CA ILE A 230 4.50 -6.31 -0.05
C ILE A 230 5.91 -6.92 0.06
N GLN A 231 6.79 -6.66 -0.92
CA GLN A 231 8.19 -7.11 -0.86
C GLN A 231 8.94 -6.50 0.33
N ASN A 232 8.77 -5.22 0.60
CA ASN A 232 9.40 -4.53 1.73
C ASN A 232 8.86 -5.04 3.08
N LEU A 233 7.56 -5.29 3.20
CA LEU A 233 6.93 -5.89 4.38
C LEU A 233 7.47 -7.31 4.61
N ASN A 234 7.61 -8.11 3.55
CA ASN A 234 8.26 -9.42 3.61
C ASN A 234 9.73 -9.32 4.02
N GLY A 235 10.41 -8.22 3.67
CA GLY A 235 11.76 -7.90 4.12
C GLY A 235 11.83 -7.57 5.62
N ILE A 236 10.84 -6.84 6.15
CA ILE A 236 10.78 -6.42 7.57
C ILE A 236 10.36 -7.59 8.49
N LEU A 237 9.49 -8.49 8.04
CA LEU A 237 8.97 -9.62 8.83
C LEU A 237 9.92 -10.83 8.92
N GLY A 238 11.14 -10.71 8.39
CA GLY A 238 12.09 -11.82 8.33
C GLY A 238 11.94 -12.61 7.03
N GLN A 239 12.46 -12.02 5.94
CA GLN A 239 12.75 -12.65 4.64
C GLN A 239 11.85 -13.85 4.26
N ASN A 240 10.61 -13.64 3.82
CA ASN A 240 9.89 -14.73 3.14
C ASN A 240 10.39 -14.86 1.69
N ASN A 241 11.13 -15.93 1.39
CA ASN A 241 11.75 -16.21 0.10
C ASN A 241 10.91 -17.12 -0.82
N GLY A 242 9.68 -17.46 -0.41
CA GLY A 242 8.75 -18.25 -1.21
C GLY A 242 7.88 -19.16 -0.37
N GLU A 243 6.89 -19.77 -1.01
CA GLU A 243 5.92 -20.66 -0.34
C GLU A 243 6.01 -22.07 -0.91
N PHE A 244 5.94 -23.08 -0.04
CA PHE A 244 5.84 -24.47 -0.50
C PHE A 244 4.52 -24.70 -1.26
N PRO A 245 4.53 -25.45 -2.38
CA PRO A 245 5.66 -26.14 -2.99
C PRO A 245 6.64 -25.18 -3.70
N ILE A 246 7.94 -25.33 -3.43
CA ILE A 246 9.01 -24.51 -4.06
C ILE A 246 9.76 -25.34 -5.10
N GLU A 247 10.12 -24.72 -6.24
CA GLU A 247 10.90 -25.39 -7.30
C GLU A 247 12.39 -25.54 -6.93
N GLN A 248 12.90 -24.58 -6.16
CA GLN A 248 14.29 -24.52 -5.70
C GLN A 248 14.32 -23.87 -4.32
N ALA A 249 15.32 -24.21 -3.51
CA ALA A 249 15.57 -23.57 -2.24
C ALA A 249 17.04 -23.17 -2.11
N VAL A 250 17.32 -22.06 -1.45
CA VAL A 250 18.68 -21.59 -1.16
C VAL A 250 18.92 -21.69 0.35
N ALA A 251 20.04 -22.28 0.76
CA ALA A 251 20.44 -22.32 2.16
C ALA A 251 20.52 -20.90 2.73
N GLY A 252 19.97 -20.70 3.93
CA GLY A 252 19.91 -19.38 4.57
C GLY A 252 18.59 -18.62 4.37
N ASN A 253 17.80 -19.01 3.37
CA ASN A 253 16.50 -18.39 3.10
C ASN A 253 15.39 -18.99 3.98
N VAL A 254 14.30 -18.25 4.15
CA VAL A 254 13.11 -18.70 4.90
C VAL A 254 11.93 -18.86 3.95
N TYR A 255 11.18 -19.95 4.12
CA TYR A 255 10.05 -20.31 3.26
C TYR A 255 8.80 -20.56 4.09
N TYR A 256 7.65 -20.13 3.61
CA TYR A 256 6.37 -20.32 4.28
C TYR A 256 5.70 -21.64 3.84
N PHE A 257 5.17 -22.41 4.79
CA PHE A 257 4.36 -23.59 4.49
C PHE A 257 2.89 -23.33 4.85
N PRO A 258 2.01 -23.07 3.85
CA PRO A 258 0.63 -22.67 4.11
C PRO A 258 -0.19 -23.69 4.91
N ARG A 259 0.12 -24.98 4.77
CA ARG A 259 -0.66 -26.07 5.37
C ARG A 259 -0.62 -26.07 6.90
N ASN A 260 0.49 -25.62 7.50
CA ASN A 260 0.62 -25.54 8.96
C ASN A 260 0.91 -24.11 9.44
N GLN A 261 0.84 -23.12 8.55
CA GLN A 261 0.98 -21.70 8.84
C GLN A 261 2.31 -21.37 9.55
N LYS A 262 3.39 -22.08 9.18
CA LYS A 262 4.71 -21.92 9.78
C LYS A 262 5.77 -21.55 8.75
N TYR A 263 6.78 -20.83 9.22
CA TYR A 263 7.97 -20.50 8.46
C TYR A 263 9.09 -21.50 8.73
N TYR A 264 9.88 -21.77 7.69
CA TYR A 264 10.95 -22.77 7.69
C TYR A 264 12.25 -22.17 7.16
N TYR A 265 13.31 -22.24 7.95
CA TYR A 265 14.66 -21.89 7.55
C TYR A 265 15.30 -23.02 6.75
N CYS A 266 15.82 -22.72 5.57
CA CYS A 266 16.49 -23.69 4.71
C CYS A 266 17.92 -23.94 5.20
N LEU A 267 18.18 -25.17 5.66
CA LEU A 267 19.49 -25.61 6.13
C LEU A 267 20.42 -25.94 4.96
N LYS A 268 19.87 -26.40 3.83
CA LYS A 268 20.62 -26.86 2.66
C LYS A 268 19.88 -26.57 1.36
N SER A 269 20.57 -25.92 0.41
CA SER A 269 20.03 -25.58 -0.90
C SER A 269 19.49 -26.81 -1.63
N GLN A 270 18.33 -26.64 -2.28
CA GLN A 270 17.63 -27.66 -3.04
C GLN A 270 17.54 -27.21 -4.51
N THR A 271 17.97 -28.06 -5.44
CA THR A 271 17.92 -27.79 -6.88
C THR A 271 16.70 -28.43 -7.55
N SER A 272 15.85 -29.09 -6.78
CA SER A 272 14.67 -29.81 -7.27
C SER A 272 13.45 -29.45 -6.43
N ARG A 273 12.26 -29.64 -7.01
CA ARG A 273 10.99 -29.25 -6.41
C ARG A 273 10.77 -29.93 -5.05
N VAL A 274 10.52 -29.13 -4.03
CA VAL A 274 10.19 -29.57 -2.68
C VAL A 274 8.75 -29.18 -2.37
N SER A 275 7.89 -30.18 -2.17
CA SER A 275 6.45 -29.93 -1.99
C SER A 275 6.05 -29.61 -0.55
N VAL A 276 6.79 -30.15 0.42
CA VAL A 276 6.58 -29.96 1.86
C VAL A 276 7.94 -29.88 2.55
N PRO A 277 8.07 -29.18 3.69
CA PRO A 277 9.31 -29.14 4.44
C PRO A 277 9.81 -30.56 4.77
N ASN A 278 11.08 -30.83 4.49
CA ASN A 278 11.75 -32.09 4.77
C ASN A 278 12.91 -31.87 5.76
N ALA A 279 13.81 -32.85 5.91
CA ALA A 279 14.94 -32.77 6.85
C ALA A 279 15.93 -31.62 6.56
N ASP A 280 15.91 -31.03 5.37
CA ASP A 280 16.77 -29.89 4.99
C ASP A 280 16.15 -28.54 5.38
N PHE A 281 14.99 -28.54 6.06
CA PHE A 281 14.31 -27.35 6.55
C PHE A 281 14.02 -27.48 8.04
N GLU A 282 14.22 -26.38 8.78
CA GLU A 282 13.91 -26.30 10.21
C GLU A 282 12.86 -25.22 10.44
N GLU A 283 11.86 -25.50 11.27
CA GLU A 283 10.88 -24.47 11.63
C GLU A 283 11.59 -23.26 12.27
N LEU A 284 11.28 -22.05 11.81
CA LEU A 284 12.03 -20.84 12.15
C LEU A 284 12.09 -20.57 13.66
N SER A 285 11.01 -20.85 14.38
CA SER A 285 10.93 -20.74 15.84
C SER A 285 11.92 -21.68 16.54
N ILE A 286 12.05 -22.91 16.04
CA ILE A 286 12.98 -23.93 16.53
C ILE A 286 14.41 -23.52 16.20
N TYR A 287 14.67 -23.10 14.96
CA TYR A 287 15.98 -22.59 14.54
C TYR A 287 16.47 -21.45 15.44
N GLN A 288 15.63 -20.46 15.71
CA GLN A 288 15.97 -19.33 16.57
C GLN A 288 16.25 -19.76 18.02
N ASN A 289 15.44 -20.68 18.56
CA ASN A 289 15.66 -21.22 19.91
C ASN A 289 16.94 -22.04 19.99
N ARG A 290 17.22 -22.89 18.99
CA ARG A 290 18.46 -23.66 18.88
C ARG A 290 19.68 -22.74 18.83
N LYS A 291 19.62 -21.64 18.07
CA LYS A 291 20.72 -20.64 18.03
C LYS A 291 20.95 -19.97 19.37
N LYS A 292 19.88 -19.62 20.09
CA LYS A 292 19.99 -19.09 21.46
C LYS A 292 20.60 -20.10 22.42
N LEU A 293 20.24 -21.39 22.30
CA LEU A 293 20.76 -22.46 23.14
C LEU A 293 22.21 -22.85 22.81
N GLU A 294 22.60 -22.86 21.53
CA GLU A 294 23.99 -23.07 21.09
C GLU A 294 24.94 -22.03 21.68
N ASN A 295 24.46 -20.80 21.92
CA ASN A 295 25.22 -19.75 22.58
C ASN A 295 25.36 -19.97 24.10
N LEU A 296 24.54 -20.83 24.71
CA LEU A 296 24.59 -21.17 26.13
C LEU A 296 25.40 -22.45 26.42
N SER A 297 25.77 -23.24 25.41
CA SER A 297 26.57 -24.46 25.60
C SER A 297 28.07 -24.25 25.37
N LYS A 298 28.48 -23.11 24.81
CA LYS A 298 29.88 -22.76 24.58
C LYS A 298 30.41 -21.91 25.73
N TYR A 299 31.54 -22.36 26.29
CA TYR A 299 32.26 -21.69 27.36
C TYR A 299 33.53 -21.08 26.77
N ASP A 300 33.68 -19.77 26.90
CA ASP A 300 34.96 -19.13 26.60
C ASP A 300 35.77 -19.04 27.89
N PHE A 301 37.04 -19.47 27.83
CA PHE A 301 37.94 -19.55 28.97
C PHE A 301 39.24 -18.80 28.69
N VAL A 302 39.68 -18.00 29.67
CA VAL A 302 40.97 -17.30 29.63
C VAL A 302 41.67 -17.45 30.97
N ASP A 303 42.86 -18.06 30.95
CA ASP A 303 43.76 -18.12 32.10
C ASP A 303 44.75 -16.94 32.08
N LYS A 304 44.78 -16.16 33.16
CA LYS A 304 45.68 -15.02 33.39
C LYS A 304 46.61 -15.24 34.58
N THR A 305 46.75 -16.47 35.06
CA THR A 305 47.64 -16.81 36.18
C THR A 305 49.09 -16.49 35.85
N ALA A 306 49.54 -16.81 34.64
CA ALA A 306 50.91 -16.59 34.20
C ALA A 306 51.30 -15.09 34.26
N GLY A 307 52.42 -14.79 34.92
CA GLY A 307 52.91 -13.43 35.12
C GLY A 307 52.34 -12.72 36.35
N THR A 308 51.47 -13.40 37.13
CA THR A 308 51.02 -12.92 38.43
C THR A 308 51.77 -13.63 39.57
N ARG A 309 51.52 -13.21 40.81
CA ARG A 309 51.97 -13.95 42.00
C ARG A 309 50.86 -14.84 42.58
N TYR A 310 49.76 -15.03 41.85
CA TYR A 310 48.60 -15.77 42.32
C TYR A 310 48.72 -17.26 41.99
N THR A 311 48.02 -18.09 42.74
CA THR A 311 47.93 -19.53 42.45
C THR A 311 47.00 -19.76 41.25
N SER A 312 45.95 -18.94 41.11
CA SER A 312 45.03 -18.98 39.97
C SER A 312 44.41 -17.61 39.70
N LEU A 313 44.23 -17.27 38.42
CA LEU A 313 43.40 -16.16 37.95
C LEU A 313 42.76 -16.56 36.62
N GLN A 314 41.50 -16.96 36.67
CA GLN A 314 40.77 -17.55 35.56
C GLN A 314 39.48 -16.78 35.28
N PHE A 315 39.15 -16.65 34.00
CA PHE A 315 37.93 -16.00 33.54
C PHE A 315 37.18 -16.94 32.62
N GLU A 316 35.90 -17.12 32.91
CA GLU A 316 34.98 -17.94 32.13
C GLU A 316 33.76 -17.12 31.72
N LYS A 317 33.19 -17.41 30.56
CA LYS A 317 31.89 -16.83 30.19
C LYS A 317 31.05 -17.77 29.35
N ILE A 318 29.73 -17.62 29.52
CA ILE A 318 28.68 -18.31 28.78
C ILE A 318 27.57 -17.31 28.50
N GLY A 319 27.29 -17.06 27.22
CA GLY A 319 26.36 -16.00 26.83
C GLY A 319 26.74 -14.65 27.48
N ASN A 320 25.84 -14.08 28.28
CA ASN A 320 26.06 -12.81 28.98
C ASN A 320 26.48 -12.96 30.45
N VAL A 321 26.78 -14.19 30.91
CA VAL A 321 27.25 -14.44 32.27
C VAL A 321 28.76 -14.68 32.22
N GLY A 322 29.51 -13.84 32.91
CA GLY A 322 30.92 -14.03 33.20
C GLY A 322 31.12 -14.64 34.58
N HIS A 323 32.25 -15.29 34.76
CA HIS A 323 32.74 -15.86 36.00
C HIS A 323 34.21 -15.48 36.13
N VAL A 324 34.62 -15.15 37.36
CA VAL A 324 36.02 -14.91 37.69
C VAL A 324 36.36 -15.75 38.90
N PHE A 325 37.42 -16.53 38.75
CA PHE A 325 38.06 -17.27 39.83
C PHE A 325 39.46 -16.71 40.07
N LEU A 326 39.78 -16.41 41.32
CA LEU A 326 41.08 -15.93 41.74
C LEU A 326 41.44 -16.60 43.06
N ASP A 327 42.64 -17.17 43.12
CA ASP A 327 43.21 -17.74 44.35
C ASP A 327 44.57 -17.10 44.64
N ILE A 328 44.67 -16.46 45.81
CA ILE A 328 45.83 -15.72 46.27
C ILE A 328 46.45 -16.49 47.46
N PRO A 329 47.69 -16.95 47.37
CA PRO A 329 48.34 -17.66 48.47
C PRO A 329 48.64 -16.72 49.63
N SER A 330 48.73 -17.26 50.85
CA SER A 330 48.92 -16.48 52.10
C SER A 330 50.17 -15.59 52.05
N GLY A 331 51.27 -16.06 51.49
CA GLY A 331 52.51 -15.29 51.32
C GLY A 331 52.45 -14.14 50.30
N VAL A 332 51.33 -14.00 49.57
CA VAL A 332 51.06 -12.88 48.67
C VAL A 332 49.96 -12.00 49.23
N SER A 333 48.94 -12.61 49.83
CA SER A 333 47.83 -11.91 50.49
C SER A 333 48.33 -10.85 51.47
N ASN A 334 49.36 -11.16 52.25
CA ASN A 334 49.94 -10.31 53.29
C ASN A 334 50.68 -9.07 52.76
N THR A 335 50.89 -8.97 51.45
CA THR A 335 51.52 -7.79 50.82
C THR A 335 50.52 -6.87 50.13
N LEU A 336 49.23 -7.20 50.12
CA LEU A 336 48.19 -6.42 49.44
C LEU A 336 47.69 -5.26 50.33
N ASN A 337 48.15 -4.05 50.05
CA ASN A 337 47.74 -2.86 50.80
C ASN A 337 46.43 -2.25 50.24
N ASN A 338 45.86 -1.29 50.97
CA ASN A 338 44.71 -0.52 50.49
C ASN A 338 44.99 0.06 49.09
N GLU A 339 44.02 -0.06 48.19
CA GLU A 339 44.08 0.32 46.78
C GLU A 339 45.06 -0.47 45.90
N ALA A 340 45.62 -1.59 46.39
CA ALA A 340 46.41 -2.47 45.54
C ALA A 340 45.57 -3.03 44.38
N LEU A 341 46.13 -2.99 43.17
CA LEU A 341 45.54 -3.61 41.99
C LEU A 341 45.58 -5.14 42.15
N LEU A 342 44.41 -5.78 42.09
CA LEU A 342 44.33 -7.23 42.03
C LEU A 342 44.58 -7.71 40.60
N PHE A 343 43.76 -7.27 39.65
CA PHE A 343 43.89 -7.61 38.25
C PHE A 343 43.08 -6.65 37.37
N THR A 344 43.27 -6.77 36.05
CA THR A 344 42.46 -6.10 35.02
C THR A 344 41.60 -7.13 34.32
N PHE A 345 40.28 -6.91 34.26
CA PHE A 345 39.39 -7.78 33.50
C PHE A 345 39.78 -7.77 32.01
N PRO A 346 39.88 -8.95 31.36
CA PRO A 346 40.04 -9.02 29.92
C PRO A 346 38.91 -8.27 29.19
N LYS A 347 39.20 -7.70 28.01
CA LYS A 347 38.26 -6.85 27.28
C LYS A 347 36.90 -7.52 27.05
N GLU A 348 36.90 -8.81 26.72
CA GLU A 348 35.68 -9.56 26.42
C GLU A 348 34.96 -10.13 27.66
N PHE A 349 35.53 -9.90 28.84
CA PHE A 349 35.03 -10.36 30.14
C PHE A 349 34.68 -9.15 31.02
N LYS A 350 34.44 -7.98 30.40
CA LYS A 350 34.11 -6.75 31.10
C LYS A 350 32.73 -6.87 31.77
N PRO A 351 32.61 -6.62 33.09
CA PRO A 351 31.31 -6.57 33.77
C PRO A 351 30.44 -5.37 33.34
N LYS A 352 29.12 -5.57 33.29
CA LYS A 352 28.08 -4.54 33.10
C LYS A 352 27.81 -3.78 34.40
N SER A 353 27.95 -2.47 34.41
CA SER A 353 28.15 -1.68 35.64
C SER A 353 26.94 -0.83 36.10
N PHE A 354 26.68 -0.88 37.42
CA PHE A 354 26.51 0.29 38.31
C PHE A 354 26.75 -0.09 39.80
N ASN A 355 26.77 -1.40 40.15
CA ASN A 355 26.99 -1.86 41.54
C ASN A 355 27.64 -3.26 41.66
N LEU A 356 28.71 -3.55 40.91
CA LEU A 356 29.41 -4.83 41.03
C LEU A 356 30.11 -4.92 42.41
N LYS A 357 29.49 -5.62 43.36
CA LYS A 357 30.07 -5.90 44.69
C LYS A 357 30.88 -7.18 44.61
N VAL A 358 32.19 -7.05 44.47
CA VAL A 358 33.11 -8.18 44.48
C VAL A 358 33.72 -8.29 45.89
N LEU A 359 33.55 -9.46 46.51
CA LEU A 359 34.10 -9.77 47.83
C LEU A 359 35.15 -10.85 47.67
N VAL A 360 36.31 -10.62 48.29
CA VAL A 360 37.37 -11.62 48.36
C VAL A 360 37.30 -12.24 49.75
N SER A 361 37.17 -13.55 49.83
CA SER A 361 36.92 -14.27 51.08
C SER A 361 38.20 -14.90 51.64
N TYR A 362 38.28 -14.95 52.97
CA TYR A 362 39.27 -15.74 53.72
C TYR A 362 38.70 -17.14 54.02
N PRO A 363 39.55 -18.17 54.24
CA PRO A 363 39.12 -19.49 54.71
C PRO A 363 38.26 -19.46 55.98
N ASN A 364 38.48 -18.47 56.85
CA ASN A 364 37.71 -18.27 58.08
C ASN A 364 36.36 -17.53 57.90
N GLY A 365 35.98 -17.16 56.67
CA GLY A 365 34.70 -16.52 56.34
C GLY A 365 34.68 -15.00 56.43
N GLN A 366 35.78 -14.34 56.78
CA GLN A 366 35.90 -12.89 56.63
C GLN A 366 35.94 -12.49 55.14
N THR A 367 35.65 -11.23 54.83
CA THR A 367 35.69 -10.72 53.44
C THR A 367 36.43 -9.39 53.33
N ALA A 368 37.31 -9.27 52.35
CA ALA A 368 37.89 -8.01 51.91
C ALA A 368 37.00 -7.37 50.83
N ARG A 369 36.76 -6.06 50.94
CA ARG A 369 36.03 -5.28 49.94
C ARG A 369 36.93 -4.95 48.76
N THR A 370 36.34 -4.87 47.58
CA THR A 370 37.03 -4.43 46.37
C THR A 370 36.27 -3.30 45.68
N ARG A 371 36.92 -2.65 44.71
CA ARG A 371 36.33 -1.65 43.82
C ARG A 371 36.71 -1.97 42.38
N TYR A 372 35.70 -2.09 41.53
CA TYR A 372 35.87 -2.13 40.10
C TYR A 372 35.87 -0.72 39.51
N ASP A 373 36.82 -0.42 38.64
CA ASP A 373 36.87 0.80 37.83
C ASP A 373 36.53 0.45 36.38
N GLU A 374 35.40 0.96 35.90
CA GLU A 374 34.87 0.65 34.59
C GLU A 374 35.73 1.15 33.43
N ASN A 375 36.39 2.30 33.59
CA ASN A 375 37.17 2.93 32.51
C ASN A 375 38.45 2.13 32.23
N THR A 376 39.09 1.65 33.30
CA THR A 376 40.34 0.90 33.21
C THR A 376 40.12 -0.61 33.15
N ARG A 377 38.96 -1.08 33.63
CA ARG A 377 38.60 -2.49 33.90
C ARG A 377 39.38 -3.10 35.06
N ASN A 378 39.95 -2.27 35.92
CA ASN A 378 40.78 -2.71 37.03
C ASN A 378 39.92 -3.05 38.26
N LEU A 379 40.32 -4.09 38.97
CA LEU A 379 39.77 -4.43 40.28
C LEU A 379 40.82 -4.14 41.36
N TYR A 380 40.46 -3.32 42.32
CA TYR A 380 41.32 -2.91 43.44
C TYR A 380 40.80 -3.46 44.75
N ILE A 381 41.69 -3.81 45.68
CA ILE A 381 41.32 -4.09 47.07
C ILE A 381 41.13 -2.79 47.84
N LEU A 382 40.09 -2.70 48.67
CA LEU A 382 39.79 -1.51 49.49
C LEU A 382 39.85 -1.77 51.00
N SER A 383 40.18 -2.99 51.41
CA SER A 383 40.25 -3.37 52.82
C SER A 383 41.70 -3.67 53.21
N PRO A 384 42.18 -3.19 54.37
CA PRO A 384 43.45 -3.65 54.91
C PRO A 384 43.35 -5.15 55.25
N ILE A 385 44.45 -5.89 55.07
CA ILE A 385 44.51 -7.30 55.42
C ILE A 385 44.35 -7.45 56.93
N GLN A 386 43.39 -8.27 57.34
CA GLN A 386 43.10 -8.48 58.77
C GLN A 386 43.75 -9.75 59.32
N VAL A 387 44.05 -10.73 58.46
CA VAL A 387 44.60 -12.04 58.82
C VAL A 387 45.58 -12.52 57.76
N VAL A 388 46.67 -13.20 58.16
CA VAL A 388 47.66 -13.79 57.25
C VAL A 388 47.19 -15.18 56.80
N GLU A 389 46.26 -15.20 55.85
CA GLU A 389 45.68 -16.42 55.26
C GLU A 389 45.56 -16.28 53.74
N SER A 390 45.35 -17.39 53.01
CA SER A 390 45.02 -17.30 51.59
C SER A 390 43.70 -16.54 51.39
N MET A 391 43.49 -16.04 50.18
CA MET A 391 42.29 -15.30 49.81
C MET A 391 41.79 -15.79 48.47
N TYR A 392 40.47 -15.93 48.32
CA TYR A 392 39.89 -16.33 47.05
C TYR A 392 38.72 -15.44 46.65
N LEU A 393 38.52 -15.31 45.35
CA LEU A 393 37.35 -14.71 44.75
C LEU A 393 36.75 -15.72 43.78
N ASP A 394 35.48 -16.01 43.96
CA ASP A 394 34.68 -16.87 43.10
C ASP A 394 33.33 -16.17 42.90
N THR A 395 33.11 -15.57 41.73
CA THR A 395 31.93 -14.73 41.51
C THR A 395 31.47 -14.74 40.06
N PHE A 396 30.15 -14.86 39.90
CA PHE A 396 29.45 -14.67 38.63
C PHE A 396 28.97 -13.21 38.49
N TYR A 397 29.00 -12.70 37.27
CA TYR A 397 28.58 -11.34 36.93
C TYR A 397 28.02 -11.28 35.51
N PHE A 398 27.29 -10.21 35.18
CA PHE A 398 26.81 -10.00 33.81
C PHE A 398 27.85 -9.22 32.99
N LEU A 399 28.05 -9.63 31.75
CA LEU A 399 28.92 -8.95 30.77
C LEU A 399 28.24 -7.71 30.17
N ASP A 400 29.04 -6.70 29.83
CA ASP A 400 28.61 -5.42 29.25
C ASP A 400 27.81 -5.56 27.94
#